data_AF-A0A437NRC4-F1
#
_entry.id   AF-A0A437NRC4-F1
#
_cell.length_a   1.000
_cell.length_b   1.000
_cell.length_c   1.000
_cell.angle_alpha   90.00
_cell.angle_beta   90.00
_cell.angle_gamma   90.00
#
_symmetry.space_group_name_H-M   'P 1'
#
loop_
_entity.id
_entity.type
_entity.pdbx_description
1 polymer ?
#
loop_
_entity_poly.entity_id
_entity_poly.type
_entity_poly.pdbx_seq_one_letter_code
_entity_poly.pdbx_strand_id
1 'polypeptide(L)'
;MKIGSLDTGLESVTRVRPRDEARLPAEGPLAPAFVPQPAALDAVLRRPSLDERLPDLLQPRALDPGLLQPAALTEARLAAGAAFATAARRATGHRRRILDEASRMLAEDAALDDEVRTALAALLRA
;
A
#
# COMPACT_ATOMS: atom_id res chain seq x y z
N MET A 1 5.38 -36.80 18.61
CA MET A 1 5.68 -35.37 18.81
C MET A 1 7.02 -35.27 19.54
N LYS A 2 8.06 -34.73 18.90
CA LYS A 2 9.36 -34.47 19.51
C LYS A 2 9.45 -32.97 19.77
N ILE A 3 9.62 -32.57 21.03
CA ILE A 3 9.87 -31.19 21.41
C ILE A 3 11.39 -31.07 21.49
N GLY A 4 11.99 -30.26 20.61
CA GLY A 4 13.42 -29.96 20.66
C GLY A 4 13.72 -29.10 21.88
N SER A 5 14.74 -29.47 22.67
CA SER A 5 15.21 -28.67 23.78
C SER A 5 15.85 -27.39 23.26
N LEU A 6 15.38 -26.24 23.74
CA LEU A 6 16.05 -24.96 23.57
C LEU A 6 17.34 -24.96 24.39
N ASP A 7 18.48 -25.09 23.72
CA ASP A 7 19.78 -24.73 24.30
C ASP A 7 19.91 -23.22 24.34
N THR A 8 19.76 -22.66 25.53
CA THR A 8 20.16 -21.28 25.80
C THR A 8 20.78 -21.25 27.19
N GLY A 9 21.92 -21.95 27.32
CA GLY A 9 22.79 -21.86 28.48
C GLY A 9 23.90 -20.85 28.20
N LEU A 10 24.07 -19.87 29.08
CA LEU A 10 25.29 -19.06 29.14
C LEU A 10 26.49 -20.00 29.37
N GLU A 11 27.28 -20.28 28.33
CA GLU A 11 28.36 -21.28 28.39
C GLU A 11 29.57 -20.87 29.25
N SER A 12 29.66 -19.62 29.72
CA SER A 12 30.71 -19.25 30.67
C SER A 12 30.40 -18.01 31.49
N VAL A 13 30.55 -18.13 32.80
CA VAL A 13 30.67 -16.98 33.72
C VAL A 13 32.14 -16.87 34.12
N THR A 14 32.86 -15.96 33.50
CA THR A 14 34.26 -15.68 33.84
C THR A 14 34.30 -14.88 35.15
N ARG A 15 34.67 -15.52 36.26
CA ARG A 15 34.92 -14.83 37.53
C ARG A 15 36.28 -14.12 37.47
N VAL A 16 36.25 -12.80 37.40
CA VAL A 16 37.45 -11.95 37.49
C VAL A 16 38.07 -12.08 38.89
N ARG A 17 39.36 -12.42 38.98
CA ARG A 17 40.10 -12.47 40.25
C ARG A 17 40.64 -11.08 40.61
N PRO A 18 40.78 -10.73 41.91
CA PRO A 18 40.98 -9.37 42.39
C PRO A 18 42.43 -8.89 42.31
N ARG A 19 43.17 -9.24 41.25
CA ARG A 19 44.55 -8.79 41.03
C ARG A 19 44.88 -8.35 39.61
N ASP A 20 43.91 -8.35 38.70
CA ASP A 20 44.05 -7.61 37.46
C ASP A 20 43.72 -6.15 37.74
N GLU A 21 44.73 -5.29 37.67
CA GLU A 21 44.57 -3.84 37.73
C GLU A 21 43.48 -3.42 36.74
N ALA A 22 42.36 -2.95 37.29
CA ALA A 22 41.20 -2.53 36.54
C ALA A 22 41.56 -1.31 35.67
N ARG A 23 42.05 -1.57 34.46
CA ARG A 23 41.96 -0.57 33.40
C ARG A 23 40.50 -0.49 33.02
N LEU A 24 39.81 0.53 33.54
CA LEU A 24 38.54 0.96 32.95
C LEU A 24 38.79 1.13 31.45
N PRO A 25 37.94 0.56 30.57
CA PRO A 25 38.02 0.90 29.16
C PRO A 25 37.89 2.42 29.05
N ALA A 26 38.79 3.05 28.29
CA ALA A 26 38.79 4.50 28.12
C ALA A 26 37.36 4.96 27.79
N GLU A 27 36.85 5.92 28.56
CA GLU A 27 35.54 6.51 28.32
C GLU A 27 35.56 7.07 26.89
N GLY A 28 34.96 6.32 25.97
CA GLY A 28 34.63 6.83 24.65
C GLY A 28 33.71 8.03 24.81
N PRO A 29 33.69 8.95 23.84
CA PRO A 29 32.83 10.13 23.90
C PRO A 29 31.39 9.71 24.23
N LEU A 30 30.82 10.33 25.27
CA LEU A 30 29.44 10.14 25.69
C LEU A 30 28.54 10.08 24.46
N ALA A 31 27.84 8.96 24.29
CA ALA A 31 26.83 8.84 23.25
C ALA A 31 25.86 10.03 23.38
N PRO A 32 25.47 10.68 22.26
CA PRO A 32 24.57 11.82 22.32
C PRO A 32 23.29 11.43 23.06
N ALA A 33 22.85 12.29 23.99
CA ALA A 33 21.64 12.06 24.74
C ALA A 33 20.47 11.84 23.76
N PHE A 34 19.76 10.72 23.92
CA PHE A 34 18.55 10.47 23.15
C PHE A 34 17.50 11.50 23.55
N VAL A 35 17.33 12.52 22.71
CA VAL A 35 16.24 13.49 22.83
C VAL A 35 15.10 12.99 21.94
N PRO A 36 14.01 12.45 22.49
CA PRO A 36 12.86 12.07 21.69
C PRO A 36 12.33 13.31 20.96
N GLN A 37 12.27 13.26 19.63
CA GLN A 37 11.69 14.34 18.85
C GLN A 37 10.18 14.41 19.14
N PRO A 38 9.67 15.51 19.71
CA PRO A 38 8.27 15.60 20.14
C PRO A 38 7.27 15.42 18.99
N ALA A 39 7.64 15.78 17.76
CA ALA A 39 6.79 15.62 16.58
C ALA A 39 6.49 14.16 16.19
N ALA A 40 7.32 13.20 16.60
CA ALA A 40 7.11 11.79 16.26
C ALA A 40 5.98 11.15 17.08
N LEU A 41 5.75 11.60 18.32
CA LEU A 41 4.73 11.02 19.18
C LEU A 41 3.32 11.45 18.74
N ASP A 42 3.14 12.72 18.38
CA ASP A 42 1.86 13.23 17.88
C ASP A 42 1.45 12.59 16.56
N ALA A 43 2.40 12.30 15.67
CA ALA A 43 2.13 11.55 14.44
C ALA A 43 1.64 10.11 14.70
N VAL A 44 2.08 9.49 15.81
CA VAL A 44 1.69 8.13 16.20
C VAL A 44 0.36 8.13 16.97
N LEU A 45 0.13 9.13 17.82
CA LEU A 45 -1.04 9.23 18.69
C LEU A 45 -2.24 9.89 18.02
N ARG A 46 -2.02 10.71 16.99
CA ARG A 46 -3.12 11.33 16.25
C ARG A 46 -3.77 10.30 15.35
N ARG A 47 -5.02 9.96 15.67
CA ARG A 47 -5.88 9.21 14.77
C ARG A 47 -6.41 10.17 13.70
N PRO A 48 -6.01 10.03 12.43
CA PRO A 48 -6.44 10.98 11.40
C PRO A 48 -7.96 10.88 11.22
N SER A 49 -8.59 12.04 11.00
CA SER A 49 -10.03 12.13 10.76
C SER A 49 -10.41 11.41 9.46
N LEU A 50 -11.71 11.15 9.24
CA LEU A 50 -12.14 10.55 7.97
C LEU A 50 -11.77 11.43 6.78
N ASP A 51 -11.92 12.74 6.90
CA ASP A 51 -11.57 13.71 5.86
C ASP A 51 -10.07 13.74 5.58
N GLU A 52 -9.23 13.56 6.61
CA GLU A 52 -7.78 13.47 6.45
C GLU A 52 -7.35 12.16 5.77
N ARG A 53 -8.12 11.07 5.96
CA ARG A 53 -7.84 9.75 5.36
C ARG A 53 -8.43 9.59 3.97
N LEU A 54 -9.50 10.32 3.66
CA LEU A 54 -10.25 10.20 2.42
C LEU A 54 -9.38 10.37 1.18
N PRO A 55 -8.49 11.38 1.08
CA PRO A 55 -7.57 11.50 -0.04
C PRO A 55 -6.69 10.26 -0.22
N ASP A 56 -6.10 9.73 0.85
CA ASP A 56 -5.25 8.54 0.78
C ASP A 56 -6.01 7.25 0.43
N LEU A 57 -7.32 7.21 0.74
CA LEU A 57 -8.19 6.08 0.46
C LEU A 57 -8.80 6.12 -0.94
N LEU A 58 -9.02 7.33 -1.48
CA LEU A 58 -9.70 7.52 -2.77
C LEU A 58 -8.72 7.84 -3.90
N GLN A 59 -7.58 8.46 -3.61
CA GLN A 59 -6.60 8.80 -4.62
C GLN A 59 -5.67 7.61 -4.87
N PRO A 60 -5.48 7.20 -6.13
CA PRO A 60 -4.46 6.23 -6.45
C PRO A 60 -3.08 6.80 -6.11
N ARG A 61 -2.29 6.06 -5.33
CA ARG A 61 -0.92 6.46 -4.93
C ARG A 61 0.02 6.68 -6.11
N ALA A 62 -0.28 6.03 -7.23
CA ALA A 62 0.39 6.21 -8.50
C ALA A 62 -0.66 6.05 -9.60
N LEU A 63 -0.75 7.05 -10.48
CA LEU A 63 -1.51 6.96 -11.71
C LEU A 63 -0.52 6.72 -12.85
N ASP A 64 -0.75 5.71 -13.66
CA ASP A 64 0.01 5.52 -14.90
C ASP A 64 -0.27 6.72 -15.84
N PRO A 65 0.75 7.50 -16.24
CA PRO A 65 0.56 8.63 -17.15
C PRO A 65 -0.08 8.23 -18.48
N GLY A 66 0.08 6.96 -18.90
CA GLY A 66 -0.57 6.41 -20.10
C GLY A 66 -2.10 6.48 -20.02
N LEU A 67 -2.68 6.35 -18.82
CA LEU A 67 -4.13 6.43 -18.60
C LEU A 67 -4.69 7.85 -18.74
N LEU A 68 -3.85 8.86 -18.94
CA LEU A 68 -4.28 10.21 -19.30
C LEU A 68 -4.68 10.30 -20.78
N GLN A 69 -4.24 9.35 -21.61
CA GLN A 69 -4.65 9.30 -23.01
C GLN A 69 -6.04 8.68 -23.12
N PRO A 70 -7.02 9.33 -23.76
CA PRO A 70 -8.39 8.83 -23.83
C PRO A 70 -8.48 7.41 -24.40
N ALA A 71 -7.73 7.11 -25.46
CA ALA A 71 -7.72 5.78 -26.07
C ALA A 71 -7.19 4.70 -25.10
N ALA A 72 -6.07 4.97 -24.43
CA ALA A 72 -5.48 4.05 -23.47
C ALA A 72 -6.38 3.86 -22.24
N LEU A 73 -7.08 4.91 -21.80
CA LEU A 73 -8.05 4.82 -20.72
C LEU A 73 -9.24 3.93 -21.09
N THR A 74 -9.81 4.12 -22.29
CA THR A 74 -10.90 3.27 -22.78
C THR A 74 -10.45 1.80 -22.90
N GLU A 75 -9.26 1.54 -23.46
CA GLU A 75 -8.70 0.19 -23.56
C GLU A 75 -8.51 -0.46 -22.17
N ALA A 76 -7.98 0.30 -21.22
CA ALA A 76 -7.80 -0.17 -19.85
C ALA A 76 -9.13 -0.49 -19.17
N ARG A 77 -10.18 0.33 -19.38
CA ARG A 77 -11.55 0.06 -18.89
C ARG A 77 -12.11 -1.23 -19.45
N LEU A 78 -11.99 -1.44 -20.77
CA LEU A 78 -12.45 -2.67 -21.43
C LEU A 78 -11.70 -3.90 -20.91
N ALA A 79 -10.39 -3.81 -20.76
CA ALA A 79 -9.56 -4.89 -20.21
C ALA A 79 -9.94 -5.21 -18.75
N ALA A 80 -10.12 -4.19 -17.92
CA ALA A 80 -10.55 -4.36 -16.53
C ALA A 80 -11.96 -4.96 -16.45
N GLY A 81 -12.90 -4.51 -17.29
CA GLY A 81 -14.24 -5.10 -17.41
C GLY A 81 -14.19 -6.59 -17.74
N ALA A 82 -13.40 -6.98 -18.74
CA ALA A 82 -13.21 -8.39 -19.11
C ALA A 82 -12.60 -9.23 -17.97
N ALA A 83 -11.69 -8.65 -17.17
CA ALA A 83 -11.14 -9.29 -15.99
C ALA A 83 -12.21 -9.48 -14.90
N PHE A 84 -13.06 -8.48 -14.65
CA PHE A 84 -14.17 -8.59 -13.71
C PHE A 84 -15.20 -9.63 -14.14
N ALA A 85 -15.61 -9.64 -15.40
CA ALA A 85 -16.49 -10.68 -15.94
C ALA A 85 -15.88 -12.09 -15.78
N THR A 86 -14.57 -12.23 -16.02
CA THR A 86 -13.86 -13.49 -15.82
C THR A 86 -13.83 -13.92 -14.35
N ALA A 87 -13.61 -12.97 -13.43
CA ALA A 87 -13.63 -13.22 -11.99
C ALA A 87 -15.05 -13.58 -11.51
N ALA A 88 -16.09 -12.91 -12.05
CA ALA A 88 -17.48 -13.14 -11.71
C ALA A 88 -17.92 -14.58 -12.03
N ARG A 89 -17.45 -15.14 -13.16
CA ARG A 89 -17.68 -16.56 -13.53
C ARG A 89 -17.19 -17.55 -12.48
N ARG A 90 -16.18 -17.18 -11.70
CA ARG A 90 -15.59 -18.02 -10.63
C ARG A 90 -16.17 -17.71 -9.25
N ALA A 91 -16.95 -16.65 -9.12
CA ALA A 91 -17.53 -16.19 -7.86
C ALA A 91 -18.99 -16.67 -7.71
N THR A 92 -19.48 -16.63 -6.48
CA THR A 92 -20.86 -17.00 -6.15
C THR A 92 -21.55 -15.91 -5.32
N GLY A 93 -22.89 -15.94 -5.30
CA GLY A 93 -23.72 -15.08 -4.45
C GLY A 93 -23.48 -13.58 -4.67
N HIS A 94 -23.36 -12.84 -3.57
CA HIS A 94 -23.20 -11.39 -3.58
C HIS A 94 -21.93 -10.92 -4.31
N ARG A 95 -20.82 -11.65 -4.14
CA ARG A 95 -19.54 -11.30 -4.77
C ARG A 95 -19.62 -11.37 -6.29
N ARG A 96 -20.30 -12.38 -6.84
CA ARG A 96 -20.55 -12.46 -8.28
C ARG A 96 -21.32 -11.24 -8.78
N ARG A 97 -22.39 -10.86 -8.08
CA ARG A 97 -23.20 -9.68 -8.46
C ARG A 97 -22.38 -8.40 -8.50
N ILE A 98 -21.51 -8.17 -7.50
CA ILE A 98 -20.62 -6.99 -7.49
C ILE A 98 -19.68 -6.98 -8.69
N LEU A 99 -19.08 -8.13 -9.03
CA LEU A 99 -18.14 -8.23 -10.13
C LEU A 99 -18.84 -8.09 -11.49
N ASP A 100 -20.03 -8.67 -11.64
CA ASP A 100 -20.87 -8.50 -12.83
C ASP A 100 -21.26 -7.01 -13.01
N GLU A 101 -21.65 -6.35 -11.92
CA GLU A 101 -21.99 -4.92 -11.93
C GLU A 101 -20.80 -4.04 -12.31
N ALA A 102 -19.63 -4.28 -11.69
CA ALA A 102 -18.41 -3.55 -12.01
C ALA A 102 -18.01 -3.72 -13.48
N SER A 103 -18.15 -4.93 -14.04
CA SER A 103 -17.90 -5.17 -15.46
C SER A 103 -18.86 -4.39 -16.36
N ARG A 104 -20.14 -4.29 -15.97
CA ARG A 104 -21.15 -3.56 -16.73
C ARG A 104 -20.87 -2.05 -16.71
N MET A 105 -20.62 -1.48 -15.54
CA MET A 105 -20.34 -0.05 -15.40
C MET A 105 -19.15 0.39 -16.26
N LEU A 106 -18.08 -0.40 -16.30
CA LEU A 106 -16.91 -0.09 -17.14
C LEU A 106 -17.20 -0.16 -18.64
N ALA A 107 -18.12 -1.03 -19.06
CA ALA A 107 -18.54 -1.10 -20.46
C ALA A 107 -19.40 0.10 -20.85
N GLU A 108 -20.28 0.56 -19.95
CA GLU A 108 -21.09 1.76 -20.14
C GLU A 108 -20.20 3.01 -20.23
N ASP A 109 -19.22 3.16 -19.33
CA ASP A 109 -18.24 4.26 -19.39
C ASP A 109 -17.46 4.27 -20.72
N ALA A 110 -17.03 3.11 -21.20
CA ALA A 110 -16.31 3.00 -22.47
C ALA A 110 -17.19 3.40 -23.67
N ALA A 111 -18.49 3.08 -23.65
CA ALA A 111 -19.43 3.50 -24.68
C ALA A 111 -19.65 5.02 -24.67
N LEU A 112 -19.74 5.64 -23.49
CA LEU A 112 -19.85 7.09 -23.35
C LEU A 112 -18.62 7.82 -23.90
N ASP A 113 -17.40 7.28 -23.70
CA ASP A 113 -16.19 7.83 -24.29
C ASP A 113 -16.26 7.86 -25.84
N ASP A 114 -16.84 6.83 -26.46
CA ASP A 114 -17.03 6.74 -27.91
C ASP A 114 -18.08 7.74 -28.42
N GLU A 115 -19.18 7.91 -27.69
CA GLU A 115 -20.21 8.91 -28.00
C GLU A 115 -19.64 10.33 -27.95
N VAL A 116 -18.88 10.67 -26.91
CA VAL A 116 -18.23 11.97 -26.77
C VAL A 116 -17.23 12.22 -27.90
N ARG A 117 -16.40 11.22 -28.23
CA ARG A 117 -15.45 11.34 -29.35
C ARG A 117 -16.15 11.56 -30.69
N THR A 118 -17.25 10.84 -30.92
CA THR A 118 -18.04 10.96 -32.14
C THR A 118 -18.69 12.34 -32.24
N ALA A 119 -19.27 12.84 -31.16
CA ALA A 119 -19.86 14.17 -31.09
C ALA A 119 -18.82 15.27 -31.32
N LEU A 120 -17.64 15.15 -30.71
CA LEU A 120 -16.54 16.10 -30.90
C LEU A 120 -16.05 16.09 -32.37
N ALA A 121 -15.90 14.90 -32.96
CA ALA A 121 -15.49 14.77 -34.35
C ALA A 121 -16.51 15.38 -35.32
N ALA A 122 -17.81 15.25 -35.03
CA ALA A 122 -18.86 15.90 -35.80
C ALA A 122 -18.79 17.43 -35.70
N LEU A 123 -18.56 17.96 -34.49
CA LEU A 123 -18.44 19.40 -34.25
C LEU A 123 -17.23 20.02 -34.95
N LEU A 124 -16.09 19.32 -34.99
CA LEU A 124 -14.87 19.80 -35.67
C LEU A 124 -14.92 19.72 -37.20
N ARG A 125 -15.92 19.04 -37.77
CA ARG A 125 -16.13 18.94 -39.22
C ARG A 125 -17.13 19.98 -39.77
N ALA A 126 -17.85 20.67 -38.88
CA ALA A 126 -18.77 21.75 -39.22
C ALA A 126 -18.06 23.10 -39.26
#